data_AF-A0A0C2WGA6-F1
#
_entry.id   AF-A0A0C2WGA6-F1
#
_cell.length_a   1.000
_cell.length_b   1.000
_cell.length_c   1.000
_cell.angle_alpha   90.00
_cell.angle_beta   90.00
_cell.angle_gamma   90.00
#
_symmetry.space_group_name_H-M   'P 1'
#
loop_
_entity.id
_entity.type
_entity.pdbx_description
1 polymer ?
#
loop_
_entity_poly.entity_id
_entity_poly.type
_entity_poly.pdbx_seq_one_letter_code
_entity_poly.pdbx_strand_id
1 'polypeptide(L)'
;MERLVNAVPGPIRRFISRGLSFPTLPRLSSSDSTNGADQSPLPSAGKRRREDSDDEKDGVSPKRVKMDVDSPAPAGIAAPGPESPNAVEQIRPGVEAMSLGASGTPEPTNGKVDASPGSPSKRTKYQRGLRGTRKSAASDAAASASTTPSKPRLGPKRQCALLIGFCGTGYSGMQIQKDANTIEGNLFDALVKVGAVSEDNSDDPTKVNIQRAARTDAGVHAARNAVSIKIIMDLPGVTDLVGLLNAHLPPQIRVWDIVRTQNSFNSRTRKYTYFLPTYMLLPPAPDSLSGRTLRESTEAYDSAQHPFWVDVSGQEITPETTLFMLRRKWRIDSETLTKFRAILEAFTGTHNFWNFTVGREYKEAASKRHIKSIEVEEPAIYGNTEWLSVQIHGQSFMLHQRKMIGLAVLLTRSQGAPSLVNYLYTNNRVRIPKSPALGLLLEEPVFETYNKKITAANAKLKDAASAEGKETEDDGESAQNLIREPMDFDKHKEAIEKFKKEHIYEAMRTTEDEQGT
;
A
#
# COMPACT_ATOMS: atom_id res chain seq x y z
N MET A 1 14.68 38.14 -11.23
CA MET A 1 13.47 37.49 -10.71
C MET A 1 12.37 37.29 -11.76
N GLU A 2 12.13 38.18 -12.73
CA GLU A 2 11.33 37.82 -13.93
C GLU A 2 12.14 37.05 -15.00
N ARG A 3 13.45 37.26 -15.08
CA ARG A 3 14.33 36.56 -16.05
C ARG A 3 14.64 35.10 -15.70
N LEU A 4 14.32 34.62 -14.50
CA LEU A 4 14.52 33.21 -14.09
C LEU A 4 13.25 32.36 -14.26
N VAL A 5 12.07 33.00 -14.36
CA VAL A 5 10.79 32.34 -14.64
C VAL A 5 10.65 31.96 -16.12
N ASN A 6 11.38 32.66 -17.01
CA ASN A 6 11.44 32.36 -18.44
C ASN A 6 12.43 31.24 -18.83
N ALA A 7 13.15 30.65 -17.86
CA ALA A 7 14.09 29.55 -18.11
C ALA A 7 13.46 28.15 -17.90
N VAL A 8 12.15 28.08 -17.65
CA VAL A 8 11.38 26.83 -17.61
C VAL A 8 10.44 26.83 -18.81
N PRO A 9 10.54 25.87 -19.74
CA PRO A 9 9.62 25.82 -20.87
C PRO A 9 8.16 25.76 -20.41
N GLY A 10 7.34 26.66 -20.97
CA GLY A 10 5.93 26.87 -20.62
C GLY A 10 5.02 25.63 -20.53
N PRO A 11 5.21 24.54 -21.30
CA PRO A 11 4.25 23.43 -21.29
C PRO A 11 4.47 22.39 -20.18
N ILE A 12 5.54 22.44 -19.39
CA ILE A 12 5.61 21.64 -18.14
C ILE A 12 4.51 22.10 -17.16
N ARG A 13 4.18 23.39 -17.18
CA ARG A 13 3.05 23.97 -16.42
C ARG A 13 1.69 23.48 -16.90
N ARG A 14 1.54 23.16 -18.19
CA ARG A 14 0.30 22.59 -18.78
C ARG A 14 0.22 21.06 -18.63
N PHE A 15 1.34 20.34 -18.74
CA PHE A 15 1.43 18.88 -18.57
C PHE A 15 0.95 18.41 -17.19
N ILE A 16 1.22 19.23 -16.18
CA ILE A 16 0.83 19.05 -14.78
C ILE A 16 -0.66 19.34 -14.54
N SER A 17 -1.31 20.14 -15.38
CA SER A 17 -2.71 20.58 -15.19
C SER A 17 -3.74 19.60 -15.76
N ARG A 18 -3.37 18.78 -16.74
CA ARG A 18 -4.26 17.83 -17.43
C ARG A 18 -3.80 16.40 -17.13
N GLY A 19 -4.27 15.85 -16.01
CA GLY A 19 -3.95 14.50 -15.60
C GLY A 19 -4.34 13.47 -16.67
N LEU A 20 -3.36 12.69 -17.13
CA LEU A 20 -3.59 11.50 -17.95
C LEU A 20 -3.22 10.24 -17.16
N SER A 21 -4.09 9.25 -17.24
CA SER A 21 -3.88 7.86 -16.85
C SER A 21 -3.09 7.11 -17.91
N PHE A 22 -2.41 6.04 -17.50
CA PHE A 22 -1.80 5.07 -18.42
C PHE A 22 -2.88 4.46 -19.34
N PRO A 23 -2.64 4.36 -20.66
CA PRO A 23 -3.55 3.66 -21.56
C PRO A 23 -3.41 2.14 -21.36
N THR A 24 -4.45 1.50 -20.80
CA THR A 24 -4.63 0.05 -20.88
C THR A 24 -5.00 -0.34 -22.31
N LEU A 25 -4.28 -1.31 -22.88
CA LEU A 25 -4.59 -1.88 -24.19
C LEU A 25 -6.00 -2.52 -24.18
N PRO A 26 -6.78 -2.41 -25.27
CA PRO A 26 -8.07 -3.10 -25.38
C PRO A 26 -7.84 -4.62 -25.51
N ARG A 27 -8.60 -5.40 -24.74
CA ARG A 27 -8.64 -6.87 -24.85
C ARG A 27 -9.10 -7.27 -26.26
N LEU A 28 -8.27 -8.04 -26.96
CA LEU A 28 -8.69 -8.78 -28.14
C LEU A 28 -9.65 -9.89 -27.68
N SER A 29 -10.90 -9.83 -28.14
CA SER A 29 -11.84 -10.94 -28.03
C SER A 29 -11.65 -11.86 -29.23
N SER A 30 -11.45 -13.15 -28.96
CA SER A 30 -11.41 -14.21 -29.96
C SER A 30 -12.80 -14.38 -30.59
N SER A 31 -12.90 -14.21 -31.91
CA SER A 31 -14.06 -14.68 -32.66
C SER A 31 -13.65 -15.92 -33.46
N ASP A 32 -14.39 -17.00 -33.21
CA ASP A 32 -14.29 -18.25 -33.93
C ASP A 32 -14.82 -18.10 -35.36
N SER A 33 -14.21 -18.89 -36.22
CA SER A 33 -14.47 -19.12 -37.63
C SER A 33 -15.93 -19.45 -37.97
N THR A 34 -16.41 -19.00 -39.14
CA THR A 34 -17.02 -19.89 -40.16
C THR A 34 -17.26 -19.16 -41.50
N ASN A 35 -16.65 -19.74 -42.55
CA ASN A 35 -17.00 -19.81 -43.97
C ASN A 35 -17.92 -18.74 -44.62
N GLY A 36 -17.36 -18.06 -45.61
CA GLY A 36 -18.10 -17.40 -46.69
C GLY A 36 -17.96 -18.16 -48.01
N ALA A 37 -19.08 -18.35 -48.72
CA ALA A 37 -19.13 -18.61 -50.15
C ALA A 37 -20.43 -18.02 -50.73
N ASP A 38 -20.25 -16.89 -51.40
CA ASP A 38 -20.79 -16.50 -52.71
C ASP A 38 -22.23 -16.89 -53.14
N GLN A 39 -23.09 -15.88 -53.33
CA GLN A 39 -23.91 -15.68 -54.55
C GLN A 39 -24.65 -14.32 -54.52
N SER A 40 -24.64 -13.64 -55.67
CA SER A 40 -25.24 -12.32 -55.99
C SER A 40 -26.68 -12.46 -56.55
N PRO A 41 -27.37 -11.43 -57.10
CA PRO A 41 -27.94 -10.22 -56.48
C PRO A 41 -29.42 -9.88 -56.92
N LEU A 42 -29.96 -8.75 -56.41
CA LEU A 42 -31.05 -7.86 -56.95
C LEU A 42 -32.54 -8.12 -56.54
N PRO A 43 -33.49 -7.16 -56.72
CA PRO A 43 -33.66 -5.87 -56.00
C PRO A 43 -35.17 -5.49 -55.74
N SER A 44 -35.47 -4.19 -55.48
CA SER A 44 -36.79 -3.49 -55.53
C SER A 44 -37.54 -3.40 -54.18
N ALA A 45 -38.12 -2.31 -53.69
CA ALA A 45 -38.40 -0.91 -54.05
C ALA A 45 -38.65 -0.19 -52.69
N GLY A 46 -38.55 1.11 -52.45
CA GLY A 46 -38.67 2.31 -53.27
C GLY A 46 -39.60 3.30 -52.53
N LYS A 47 -39.12 4.54 -52.30
CA LYS A 47 -39.89 5.79 -52.01
C LYS A 47 -40.64 5.83 -50.65
N ARG A 48 -40.52 6.87 -49.81
CA ARG A 48 -40.68 8.31 -50.08
C ARG A 48 -40.15 9.17 -48.92
N ARG A 49 -39.88 10.42 -49.27
CA ARG A 49 -39.24 11.52 -48.53
C ARG A 49 -40.29 12.60 -48.18
N ARG A 50 -40.01 13.39 -47.13
CA ARG A 50 -40.37 14.81 -46.79
C ARG A 50 -40.88 14.90 -45.34
N GLU A 51 -40.15 15.50 -44.40
CA GLU A 51 -39.79 16.94 -44.19
C GLU A 51 -40.96 17.80 -43.68
N ASP A 52 -40.59 18.68 -42.72
CA ASP A 52 -41.28 19.81 -42.10
C ASP A 52 -42.24 19.48 -40.92
N SER A 53 -42.27 20.21 -39.80
CA SER A 53 -41.70 21.50 -39.40
C SER A 53 -41.84 21.67 -37.87
N ASP A 54 -40.86 22.33 -37.24
CA ASP A 54 -40.93 22.88 -35.88
C ASP A 54 -41.77 24.16 -35.86
N ASP A 55 -42.61 24.36 -34.83
CA ASP A 55 -42.96 25.69 -34.34
C ASP A 55 -43.52 25.70 -32.90
N GLU A 56 -43.38 26.88 -32.30
CA GLU A 56 -43.35 27.32 -30.91
C GLU A 56 -44.57 27.12 -29.94
N LYS A 57 -44.22 27.18 -28.64
CA LYS A 57 -44.77 27.98 -27.51
C LYS A 57 -45.79 27.45 -26.49
N ASP A 58 -45.46 27.84 -25.24
CA ASP A 58 -46.26 28.23 -24.08
C ASP A 58 -46.99 27.18 -23.21
N GLY A 59 -46.45 27.02 -21.98
CA GLY A 59 -47.10 27.55 -20.78
C GLY A 59 -48.16 26.72 -20.04
N VAL A 60 -47.96 26.66 -18.71
CA VAL A 60 -48.97 26.52 -17.62
C VAL A 60 -49.27 25.09 -17.12
N SER A 61 -48.77 24.80 -15.91
CA SER A 61 -49.29 23.75 -15.00
C SER A 61 -50.71 24.09 -14.51
N PRO A 62 -51.49 23.10 -14.02
CA PRO A 62 -51.53 22.96 -12.56
C PRO A 62 -51.78 21.53 -12.00
N LYS A 63 -51.26 21.33 -10.78
CA LYS A 63 -51.85 20.67 -9.58
C LYS A 63 -52.60 19.33 -9.77
N ARG A 64 -52.03 18.24 -9.24
CA ARG A 64 -52.22 17.70 -7.86
C ARG A 64 -53.51 16.89 -7.69
N VAL A 65 -53.38 15.57 -7.66
CA VAL A 65 -54.16 14.72 -6.73
C VAL A 65 -53.24 13.65 -6.16
N LYS A 66 -53.34 13.50 -4.85
CA LYS A 66 -52.65 12.59 -3.95
C LYS A 66 -53.68 11.53 -3.56
N MET A 67 -53.32 10.25 -3.52
CA MET A 67 -53.95 9.30 -2.60
C MET A 67 -53.03 8.10 -2.37
N ASP A 68 -52.86 7.82 -1.08
CA ASP A 68 -51.97 6.84 -0.46
C ASP A 68 -52.66 5.46 -0.30
N VAL A 69 -51.83 4.46 0.08
CA VAL A 69 -52.13 3.18 0.80
C VAL A 69 -52.83 2.08 -0.04
N ASP A 70 -52.39 0.81 -0.15
CA ASP A 70 -51.95 -0.15 0.87
C ASP A 70 -51.25 -1.39 0.25
N SER A 71 -50.43 -2.07 1.05
CA SER A 71 -49.69 -3.33 0.78
C SER A 71 -50.64 -4.56 0.76
N PRO A 72 -50.28 -5.81 0.34
CA PRO A 72 -49.02 -6.54 0.62
C PRO A 72 -48.48 -7.52 -0.47
N ALA A 73 -47.31 -8.11 -0.19
CA ALA A 73 -46.59 -9.14 -0.97
C ALA A 73 -47.30 -10.52 -0.99
N PRO A 74 -46.88 -11.49 -1.85
CA PRO A 74 -45.83 -12.43 -1.42
C PRO A 74 -44.82 -12.94 -2.48
N ALA A 75 -43.74 -13.51 -1.93
CA ALA A 75 -42.62 -14.34 -2.41
C ALA A 75 -42.61 -15.02 -3.80
N GLY A 76 -41.42 -15.08 -4.42
CA GLY A 76 -41.06 -16.13 -5.41
C GLY A 76 -39.79 -15.90 -6.27
N ILE A 77 -38.65 -16.46 -5.82
CA ILE A 77 -37.61 -17.21 -6.57
C ILE A 77 -36.78 -16.54 -7.71
N ALA A 78 -35.49 -16.30 -7.37
CA ALA A 78 -34.21 -16.63 -8.04
C ALA A 78 -33.83 -16.26 -9.52
N ALA A 79 -32.73 -15.48 -9.58
CA ALA A 79 -31.52 -15.55 -10.42
C ALA A 79 -31.43 -14.80 -11.78
N PRO A 80 -30.24 -14.26 -12.16
CA PRO A 80 -30.14 -12.94 -12.79
C PRO A 80 -29.32 -12.84 -14.11
N GLY A 81 -29.40 -11.66 -14.75
CA GLY A 81 -28.42 -11.08 -15.68
C GLY A 81 -29.00 -9.83 -16.38
N PRO A 82 -28.21 -8.94 -17.03
CA PRO A 82 -26.79 -8.60 -16.90
C PRO A 82 -26.56 -7.09 -16.54
N GLU A 83 -25.29 -6.73 -16.31
CA GLU A 83 -24.69 -5.40 -16.00
C GLU A 83 -25.02 -4.32 -17.06
N SER A 84 -24.95 -2.98 -16.90
CA SER A 84 -24.17 -1.97 -16.13
C SER A 84 -24.87 -0.58 -16.38
N PRO A 85 -24.36 0.67 -16.09
CA PRO A 85 -23.11 1.12 -15.43
C PRO A 85 -23.27 2.32 -14.43
N ASN A 86 -22.14 2.66 -13.76
CA ASN A 86 -21.75 3.97 -13.19
C ASN A 86 -22.59 4.59 -12.06
N ALA A 87 -22.13 4.40 -10.81
CA ALA A 87 -22.46 5.28 -9.69
C ALA A 87 -21.21 6.03 -9.19
N VAL A 88 -21.35 7.35 -9.25
CA VAL A 88 -20.42 8.39 -8.82
C VAL A 88 -20.12 8.26 -7.32
N GLU A 89 -18.84 8.21 -6.96
CA GLU A 89 -18.38 8.19 -5.56
C GLU A 89 -18.56 9.58 -4.93
N GLN A 90 -19.77 9.87 -4.45
CA GLN A 90 -20.02 10.97 -3.52
C GLN A 90 -19.77 10.48 -2.09
N ILE A 91 -18.64 10.84 -1.51
CA ILE A 91 -18.39 10.65 -0.08
C ILE A 91 -18.97 11.85 0.68
N ARG A 92 -20.00 11.59 1.50
CA ARG A 92 -20.48 12.51 2.54
C ARG A 92 -19.51 12.52 3.72
N PRO A 93 -19.17 13.68 4.29
CA PRO A 93 -18.49 13.78 5.57
C PRO A 93 -19.53 13.79 6.70
N GLY A 94 -19.26 13.05 7.76
CA GLY A 94 -20.00 13.11 9.02
C GLY A 94 -19.29 12.26 10.08
N VAL A 95 -19.19 12.63 11.35
CA VAL A 95 -19.78 13.76 12.07
C VAL A 95 -18.83 14.15 13.21
N GLU A 96 -18.62 15.46 13.27
CA GLU A 96 -18.43 16.39 14.40
C GLU A 96 -18.21 15.88 15.83
N ALA A 97 -17.28 16.57 16.50
CA ALA A 97 -17.56 17.18 17.79
C ALA A 97 -17.29 18.70 17.69
N MET A 98 -18.36 19.48 17.50
CA MET A 98 -18.51 20.88 17.92
C MET A 98 -18.47 20.95 19.47
N SER A 99 -18.19 22.02 20.21
CA SER A 99 -17.89 23.46 20.06
C SER A 99 -17.48 23.92 21.49
N LEU A 100 -16.56 24.86 21.73
CA LEU A 100 -16.76 26.32 21.91
C LEU A 100 -15.35 26.87 22.25
N GLY A 101 -14.80 27.90 21.58
CA GLY A 101 -15.00 29.34 21.86
C GLY A 101 -14.36 29.74 23.21
N ALA A 102 -13.45 30.69 23.39
CA ALA A 102 -12.98 31.81 22.59
C ALA A 102 -11.62 32.34 23.16
N SER A 103 -10.95 33.13 22.33
CA SER A 103 -9.85 34.10 22.53
C SER A 103 -9.34 34.46 23.94
N GLY A 104 -8.01 34.56 24.07
CA GLY A 104 -7.36 35.49 25.02
C GLY A 104 -5.93 35.09 25.41
N THR A 105 -4.91 35.64 24.72
CA THR A 105 -3.60 35.93 25.33
C THR A 105 -3.64 37.39 25.82
N PRO A 106 -2.99 37.78 26.94
CA PRO A 106 -1.53 37.66 27.11
C PRO A 106 -1.01 37.34 28.54
N GLU A 107 0.27 36.96 28.59
CA GLU A 107 1.21 37.04 29.74
C GLU A 107 1.31 38.46 30.36
N PRO A 108 2.14 38.75 31.40
CA PRO A 108 2.88 37.91 32.37
C PRO A 108 2.66 38.40 33.84
N THR A 109 3.25 37.74 34.85
CA THR A 109 4.06 38.44 35.89
C THR A 109 4.73 37.46 36.86
N ASN A 110 6.04 37.64 37.01
CA ASN A 110 6.90 37.10 38.05
C ASN A 110 6.50 37.59 39.46
N GLY A 111 6.51 36.70 40.44
CA GLY A 111 6.50 37.03 41.87
C GLY A 111 7.21 35.93 42.67
N LYS A 112 8.44 36.22 43.11
CA LYS A 112 9.23 35.44 44.09
C LYS A 112 8.63 35.61 45.48
N VAL A 113 8.61 34.55 46.30
CA VAL A 113 9.16 34.57 47.68
C VAL A 113 9.34 33.16 48.27
N ASP A 114 10.59 32.93 48.67
CA ASP A 114 11.11 32.34 49.92
C ASP A 114 10.96 30.85 50.30
N ALA A 115 11.99 30.42 51.04
CA ALA A 115 12.49 29.06 51.14
C ALA A 115 12.44 28.50 52.58
N SER A 116 12.32 27.16 52.62
CA SER A 116 12.84 26.19 53.63
C SER A 116 12.10 26.01 54.97
N PRO A 117 12.34 24.90 55.72
CA PRO A 117 12.62 23.50 55.32
C PRO A 117 11.79 22.46 56.15
N GLY A 118 11.66 21.20 55.71
CA GLY A 118 11.17 20.13 56.60
C GLY A 118 10.83 18.76 56.01
N SER A 119 11.79 17.83 56.13
CA SER A 119 11.65 16.37 56.41
C SER A 119 10.82 15.43 55.49
N PRO A 120 11.28 14.17 55.24
CA PRO A 120 10.81 13.33 54.13
C PRO A 120 9.64 12.42 54.53
N SER A 121 8.50 12.57 53.85
CA SER A 121 7.40 11.60 53.93
C SER A 121 7.65 10.43 52.98
N LYS A 122 8.14 9.31 53.52
CA LYS A 122 7.99 7.97 52.93
C LYS A 122 6.50 7.77 52.60
N ARG A 123 6.14 7.67 51.32
CA ARG A 123 4.85 7.11 50.92
C ARG A 123 5.03 5.92 49.99
N THR A 124 4.48 4.85 50.50
CA THR A 124 4.56 3.45 50.12
C THR A 124 3.99 3.21 48.73
N LYS A 125 4.67 2.26 48.07
CA LYS A 125 4.25 1.46 46.93
C LYS A 125 2.83 0.89 47.12
N TYR A 126 2.14 0.66 45.99
CA TYR A 126 0.89 -0.11 45.80
C TYR A 126 -0.47 0.61 45.93
N GLN A 127 -1.05 0.93 44.77
CA GLN A 127 -2.45 0.59 44.49
C GLN A 127 -2.58 0.21 43.01
N ARG A 128 -2.37 -1.09 42.75
CA ARG A 128 -2.66 -1.78 41.49
C ARG A 128 -4.19 -1.86 41.39
N GLY A 129 -4.78 -1.25 40.37
CA GLY A 129 -6.21 -1.38 40.08
C GLY A 129 -6.53 -2.82 39.69
N LEU A 130 -7.07 -3.60 40.63
CA LEU A 130 -7.67 -4.91 40.35
C LEU A 130 -8.95 -4.70 39.53
N ARG A 131 -8.89 -5.05 38.24
CA ARG A 131 -10.08 -5.24 37.41
C ARG A 131 -10.58 -6.67 37.60
N GLY A 132 -11.58 -6.80 38.48
CA GLY A 132 -12.65 -7.79 38.49
C GLY A 132 -12.34 -9.25 38.11
N THR A 133 -11.82 -10.02 39.06
CA THR A 133 -12.14 -11.45 39.15
C THR A 133 -13.38 -11.60 40.03
N ARG A 134 -14.50 -12.06 39.45
CA ARG A 134 -15.66 -12.48 40.26
C ARG A 134 -15.21 -13.65 41.14
N LYS A 135 -15.19 -13.43 42.46
CA LYS A 135 -15.15 -14.50 43.47
C LYS A 135 -16.38 -15.38 43.27
N SER A 136 -16.18 -16.68 43.00
CA SER A 136 -17.24 -17.68 43.10
C SER A 136 -17.59 -17.83 44.58
N ALA A 137 -18.78 -17.39 44.97
CA ALA A 137 -19.39 -17.80 46.22
C ALA A 137 -19.80 -19.27 46.06
N ALA A 138 -19.34 -20.11 47.00
CA ALA A 138 -19.83 -21.47 47.13
C ALA A 138 -21.30 -21.43 47.56
N SER A 139 -22.18 -21.99 46.74
CA SER A 139 -23.51 -22.40 47.16
C SER A 139 -23.72 -23.82 46.69
N ASP A 140 -23.73 -24.75 47.64
CA ASP A 140 -24.17 -26.12 47.45
C ASP A 140 -25.64 -26.14 47.02
N ALA A 141 -25.92 -26.59 45.79
CA ALA A 141 -27.24 -27.06 45.39
C ALA A 141 -27.15 -27.96 44.15
N ALA A 142 -27.36 -29.25 44.41
CA ALA A 142 -27.92 -30.31 43.56
C ALA A 142 -27.47 -30.45 42.09
N ALA A 143 -26.96 -31.65 41.81
CA ALA A 143 -26.56 -32.15 40.51
C ALA A 143 -27.63 -32.02 39.42
N SER A 144 -27.20 -31.49 38.27
CA SER A 144 -27.73 -31.78 36.95
C SER A 144 -26.54 -31.94 36.01
N ALA A 145 -26.24 -33.19 35.66
CA ALA A 145 -25.16 -33.54 34.75
C ALA A 145 -25.48 -33.07 33.32
N SER A 146 -24.95 -31.92 32.94
CA SER A 146 -24.75 -31.54 31.54
C SER A 146 -23.25 -31.62 31.22
N THR A 147 -22.81 -32.79 30.77
CA THR A 147 -21.43 -33.08 30.40
C THR A 147 -21.11 -32.46 29.04
N THR A 148 -20.98 -31.13 28.99
CA THR A 148 -20.19 -30.49 27.93
C THR A 148 -18.73 -30.46 28.40
N PRO A 149 -17.79 -31.12 27.71
CA PRO A 149 -16.38 -31.03 28.08
C PRO A 149 -15.94 -29.57 27.98
N SER A 150 -15.51 -28.97 29.09
CA SER A 150 -14.99 -27.61 29.07
C SER A 150 -13.77 -27.61 28.14
N LYS A 151 -13.77 -26.74 27.12
CA LYS A 151 -12.65 -26.61 26.17
C LYS A 151 -11.33 -26.51 26.95
N PRO A 152 -10.24 -27.15 26.48
CA PRO A 152 -8.95 -27.06 27.14
C PRO A 152 -8.57 -25.59 27.32
N ARG A 153 -8.10 -25.21 28.51
CA ARG A 153 -7.69 -23.84 28.80
C ARG A 153 -6.53 -23.47 27.86
N LEU A 154 -6.81 -22.62 26.88
CA LEU A 154 -5.81 -22.07 25.98
C LEU A 154 -4.78 -21.27 26.79
N GLY A 155 -3.51 -21.37 26.37
CA GLY A 155 -2.41 -20.64 27.01
C GLY A 155 -2.59 -19.12 27.03
N PRO A 156 -1.81 -18.38 27.82
CA PRO A 156 -1.92 -16.94 27.91
C PRO A 156 -1.57 -16.25 26.57
N LYS A 157 -2.34 -15.23 26.19
CA LYS A 157 -2.05 -14.42 25.00
C LYS A 157 -0.78 -13.60 25.21
N ARG A 158 0.12 -13.61 24.22
CA ARG A 158 1.36 -12.83 24.22
C ARG A 158 1.39 -11.90 23.01
N GLN A 159 1.99 -10.72 23.18
CA GLN A 159 2.26 -9.83 22.05
C GLN A 159 3.42 -10.40 21.24
N CYS A 160 3.16 -10.73 19.97
CA CYS A 160 4.14 -11.28 19.05
C CYS A 160 4.24 -10.41 17.79
N ALA A 161 5.36 -10.53 17.09
CA ALA A 161 5.56 -10.03 15.75
C ALA A 161 5.74 -11.23 14.82
N LEU A 162 4.84 -11.35 13.85
CA LEU A 162 4.89 -12.33 12.77
C LEU A 162 5.71 -11.71 11.66
N LEU A 163 6.83 -12.36 11.32
CA LEU A 163 7.63 -12.02 10.16
C LEU A 163 7.01 -12.70 8.95
N ILE A 164 6.63 -11.92 7.94
CA ILE A 164 5.88 -12.43 6.80
C ILE A 164 6.46 -11.95 5.47
N GLY A 165 6.17 -12.70 4.41
CA GLY A 165 6.39 -12.32 3.02
C GLY A 165 5.14 -12.66 2.20
N PHE A 166 4.83 -11.86 1.19
CA PHE A 166 3.68 -12.09 0.33
C PHE A 166 3.84 -11.51 -1.07
N CYS A 167 3.18 -12.15 -2.04
CA CYS A 167 2.91 -11.60 -3.35
C CYS A 167 1.56 -10.86 -3.32
N GLY A 168 1.54 -9.58 -3.72
CA GLY A 168 0.34 -8.74 -3.64
C GLY A 168 -0.65 -8.91 -4.80
N THR A 169 -0.29 -9.68 -5.83
CA THR A 169 -1.14 -9.92 -7.00
C THR A 169 -2.44 -10.60 -6.59
N GLY A 170 -3.59 -10.04 -6.99
CA GLY A 170 -4.91 -10.57 -6.63
C GLY A 170 -5.41 -10.20 -5.23
N TYR A 171 -4.66 -9.39 -4.48
CA TYR A 171 -5.06 -8.90 -3.16
C TYR A 171 -5.33 -7.39 -3.15
N SER A 172 -6.34 -6.97 -2.39
CA SER A 172 -6.73 -5.55 -2.20
C SER A 172 -5.86 -4.82 -1.16
N GLY A 173 -4.61 -5.28 -1.00
CA GLY A 173 -3.61 -4.71 -0.10
C GLY A 173 -3.45 -5.48 1.21
N MET A 174 -2.66 -4.91 2.13
CA MET A 174 -2.35 -5.54 3.40
C MET A 174 -3.54 -5.57 4.37
N GLN A 175 -4.18 -4.41 4.56
CA GLN A 175 -5.11 -4.17 5.66
C GLN A 175 -6.47 -4.84 5.44
N ILE A 176 -7.01 -5.49 6.47
CA ILE A 176 -8.37 -6.06 6.46
C ILE A 176 -9.40 -4.98 6.09
N GLN A 177 -10.22 -5.30 5.10
CA GLN A 177 -11.37 -4.53 4.65
C GLN A 177 -12.57 -5.46 4.57
N LYS A 178 -13.78 -4.91 4.68
CA LYS A 178 -15.02 -5.68 4.51
C LYS A 178 -15.11 -6.18 3.07
N ASP A 179 -15.43 -7.46 2.90
CA ASP A 179 -15.71 -8.11 1.61
C ASP A 179 -14.56 -8.06 0.58
N ALA A 180 -13.31 -7.87 1.03
CA ALA A 180 -12.14 -7.83 0.16
C ALA A 180 -11.10 -8.88 0.54
N ASN A 181 -10.50 -9.52 -0.48
CA ASN A 181 -9.41 -10.46 -0.27
C ASN A 181 -8.12 -9.68 0.09
N THR A 182 -7.69 -9.77 1.35
CA THR A 182 -6.55 -9.00 1.89
C THR A 182 -5.55 -9.93 2.55
N ILE A 183 -4.29 -9.51 2.61
CA ILE A 183 -3.21 -10.32 3.20
C ILE A 183 -3.49 -10.57 4.69
N GLU A 184 -3.84 -9.53 5.45
CA GLU A 184 -4.18 -9.69 6.86
C GLU A 184 -5.44 -10.53 7.08
N GLY A 185 -6.42 -10.49 6.16
CA GLY A 185 -7.62 -11.32 6.26
C GLY A 185 -7.27 -12.80 6.23
N ASN A 186 -6.49 -13.22 5.22
CA ASN A 186 -6.03 -14.60 5.11
C ASN A 186 -5.13 -15.01 6.28
N LEU A 187 -4.25 -14.11 6.73
CA LEU A 187 -3.38 -14.35 7.88
C LEU A 187 -4.19 -14.54 9.18
N PHE A 188 -5.20 -13.69 9.39
CA PHE A 188 -6.06 -13.75 10.56
C PHE A 188 -6.94 -15.01 10.54
N ASP A 189 -7.52 -15.36 9.40
CA ASP A 189 -8.30 -16.59 9.24
C ASP A 189 -7.45 -17.84 9.50
N ALA A 190 -6.20 -17.86 9.03
CA ALA A 190 -5.26 -18.94 9.32
C ALA A 190 -4.95 -19.03 10.83
N LEU A 191 -4.73 -17.89 11.50
CA LEU A 191 -4.49 -17.83 12.94
C LEU A 191 -5.69 -18.32 13.77
N VAL A 192 -6.92 -18.04 13.33
CA VAL A 192 -8.14 -18.56 13.95
C VAL A 192 -8.24 -20.07 13.74
N LYS A 193 -8.02 -20.57 12.52
CA LYS A 193 -8.09 -22.01 12.20
C LYS A 193 -7.12 -22.86 13.00
N VAL A 194 -5.89 -22.38 13.21
CA VAL A 194 -4.90 -23.11 14.02
C VAL A 194 -5.13 -22.98 15.53
N GLY A 195 -6.05 -22.10 15.97
CA GLY A 195 -6.33 -21.86 17.39
C GLY A 195 -5.39 -20.87 18.08
N ALA A 196 -4.48 -20.23 17.35
CA ALA A 196 -3.60 -19.18 17.87
C ALA A 196 -4.38 -17.90 18.25
N VAL A 197 -5.53 -17.69 17.61
CA VAL A 197 -6.57 -16.73 18.02
C VAL A 197 -7.79 -17.53 18.50
N SER A 198 -8.24 -17.27 19.73
CA SER A 198 -9.40 -17.95 20.28
C SER A 198 -10.69 -17.56 19.55
N GLU A 199 -11.66 -18.47 19.50
CA GLU A 199 -12.97 -18.25 18.88
C GLU A 199 -13.67 -16.96 19.37
N ASP A 200 -13.57 -16.62 20.66
CA ASP A 200 -14.18 -15.38 21.19
C ASP A 200 -13.60 -14.07 20.61
N ASN A 201 -12.46 -14.16 19.93
CA ASN A 201 -11.77 -13.02 19.31
C ASN A 201 -11.64 -13.17 17.80
N SER A 202 -12.25 -14.20 17.19
CA SER A 202 -12.19 -14.44 15.74
C SER A 202 -13.12 -13.52 14.94
N ASP A 203 -14.05 -12.84 15.59
CA ASP A 203 -15.02 -11.93 14.99
C ASP A 203 -14.44 -10.53 14.74
N ASP A 204 -13.52 -10.07 15.59
CA ASP A 204 -12.98 -8.71 15.53
C ASP A 204 -11.44 -8.68 15.70
N PRO A 205 -10.70 -8.40 14.62
CA PRO A 205 -9.24 -8.25 14.65
C PRO A 205 -8.72 -7.16 15.60
N THR A 206 -9.56 -6.21 16.02
CA THR A 206 -9.16 -5.18 16.99
C THR A 206 -8.96 -5.78 18.40
N LYS A 207 -9.67 -6.86 18.74
CA LYS A 207 -9.54 -7.56 20.04
C LYS A 207 -8.16 -8.17 20.27
N VAL A 208 -7.46 -8.49 19.18
CA VAL A 208 -6.07 -9.02 19.21
C VAL A 208 -5.01 -7.94 18.97
N ASN A 209 -5.39 -6.66 18.86
CA ASN A 209 -4.49 -5.53 18.64
C ASN A 209 -3.54 -5.74 17.45
N ILE A 210 -4.10 -6.13 16.29
CA ILE A 210 -3.31 -6.28 15.06
C ILE A 210 -2.76 -4.93 14.59
N GLN A 211 -1.43 -4.83 14.49
CA GLN A 211 -0.73 -3.70 13.89
C GLN A 211 0.29 -4.22 12.88
N ARG A 212 0.73 -3.33 12.00
CA ARG A 212 1.54 -3.68 10.83
C ARG A 212 2.71 -2.72 10.70
N ALA A 213 3.86 -3.27 10.37
CA ALA A 213 5.09 -2.53 10.15
C ALA A 213 4.99 -1.61 8.92
N ALA A 214 4.42 -2.14 7.84
CA ALA A 214 4.11 -1.40 6.61
C ALA A 214 2.71 -1.74 6.12
N ARG A 215 1.96 -0.69 5.73
CA ARG A 215 0.71 -0.83 4.97
C ARG A 215 1.07 -0.79 3.50
N THR A 216 0.72 -1.83 2.76
CA THR A 216 0.91 -1.91 1.31
C THR A 216 -0.42 -1.66 0.60
N ASP A 217 -0.37 -0.94 -0.53
CA ASP A 217 -1.52 -0.74 -1.42
C ASP A 217 -1.90 -2.06 -2.11
N ALA A 218 -3.07 -2.11 -2.76
CA ALA A 218 -3.45 -3.22 -3.62
C ALA A 218 -2.40 -3.50 -4.71
N GLY A 219 -2.09 -4.79 -4.92
CA GLY A 219 -1.09 -5.24 -5.89
C GLY A 219 0.38 -5.04 -5.47
N VAL A 220 0.68 -4.48 -4.30
CA VAL A 220 2.06 -4.25 -3.85
C VAL A 220 2.60 -5.49 -3.11
N HIS A 221 3.83 -5.87 -3.40
CA HIS A 221 4.49 -7.06 -2.87
C HIS A 221 5.33 -6.75 -1.62
N ALA A 222 5.61 -7.76 -0.79
CA ALA A 222 6.55 -7.65 0.31
C ALA A 222 7.38 -8.92 0.48
N ALA A 223 8.70 -8.79 0.42
CA ALA A 223 9.61 -9.91 0.74
C ALA A 223 9.67 -10.10 2.26
N ARG A 224 9.79 -8.99 2.98
CA ARG A 224 9.79 -8.94 4.44
C ARG A 224 8.83 -7.85 4.90
N ASN A 225 7.85 -8.24 5.69
CA ASN A 225 6.98 -7.36 6.45
C ASN A 225 6.83 -7.94 7.86
N ALA A 226 6.32 -7.15 8.78
CA ALA A 226 6.03 -7.62 10.13
C ALA A 226 4.62 -7.21 10.57
N VAL A 227 3.91 -8.14 11.20
CA VAL A 227 2.59 -7.91 11.81
C VAL A 227 2.69 -8.16 13.29
N SER A 228 2.37 -7.17 14.11
CA SER A 228 2.31 -7.35 15.55
C SER A 228 0.89 -7.68 15.98
N ILE A 229 0.70 -8.76 16.72
CA ILE A 229 -0.62 -9.27 17.12
C ILE A 229 -0.51 -10.02 18.44
N LYS A 230 -1.58 -10.03 19.23
CA LYS A 230 -1.69 -10.85 20.45
C LYS A 230 -2.21 -12.23 20.11
N ILE A 231 -1.38 -13.24 20.26
CA ILE A 231 -1.71 -14.64 19.95
C ILE A 231 -1.33 -15.57 21.08
N ILE A 232 -1.87 -16.77 21.04
CA ILE A 232 -1.51 -17.89 21.93
C ILE A 232 -0.39 -18.65 21.21
N MET A 233 0.78 -18.73 21.84
CA MET A 233 1.93 -19.46 21.28
C MET A 233 1.93 -20.94 21.68
N ASP A 234 1.56 -21.21 22.93
CA ASP A 234 1.59 -22.55 23.51
C ASP A 234 0.27 -23.27 23.21
N LEU A 235 0.18 -23.85 22.02
CA LEU A 235 -0.96 -24.66 21.61
C LEU A 235 -0.74 -26.14 21.96
N PRO A 236 -1.72 -26.82 22.60
CA PRO A 236 -1.59 -28.23 22.96
C PRO A 236 -1.33 -29.10 21.72
N GLY A 237 -0.22 -29.86 21.72
CA GLY A 237 0.12 -30.79 20.64
C GLY A 237 0.75 -30.15 19.39
N VAL A 238 1.04 -28.85 19.41
CA VAL A 238 1.71 -28.16 18.29
C VAL A 238 3.14 -27.83 18.68
N THR A 239 4.10 -28.43 17.99
CA THR A 239 5.54 -28.15 18.17
C THR A 239 6.05 -27.07 17.22
N ASP A 240 5.51 -27.01 15.99
CA ASP A 240 5.84 -26.01 14.98
C ASP A 240 4.59 -25.23 14.54
N LEU A 241 4.39 -24.07 15.19
CA LEU A 241 3.29 -23.17 14.87
C LEU A 241 3.47 -22.50 13.50
N VAL A 242 4.71 -22.25 13.06
CA VAL A 242 5.00 -21.56 11.79
C VAL A 242 4.68 -22.48 10.62
N GLY A 243 5.12 -23.74 10.67
CA GLY A 243 4.78 -24.76 9.68
C GLY A 243 3.28 -24.99 9.58
N LEU A 244 2.59 -25.11 10.73
CA LEU A 244 1.14 -25.27 10.78
C LEU A 244 0.39 -24.08 10.16
N LEU A 245 0.82 -22.84 10.46
CA LEU A 245 0.24 -21.65 9.84
C LEU A 245 0.43 -21.62 8.33
N ASN A 246 1.65 -21.93 7.86
CA ASN A 246 1.96 -21.97 6.43
C ASN A 246 1.16 -23.04 5.68
N ALA A 247 0.76 -24.14 6.34
CA ALA A 247 -0.12 -25.15 5.76
C ALA A 247 -1.55 -24.65 5.51
N HIS A 248 -2.01 -23.66 6.28
CA HIS A 248 -3.31 -23.02 6.11
C HIS A 248 -3.28 -21.75 5.25
N LEU A 249 -2.09 -21.30 4.85
CA LEU A 249 -1.89 -20.13 4.02
C LEU A 249 -1.68 -20.50 2.55
N PRO A 250 -2.18 -19.68 1.60
CA PRO A 250 -1.89 -19.88 0.19
C PRO A 250 -0.38 -19.75 -0.07
N PRO A 251 0.16 -20.38 -1.14
CA PRO A 251 1.59 -20.38 -1.42
C PRO A 251 2.22 -18.99 -1.55
N GLN A 252 1.41 -18.02 -1.95
CA GLN A 252 1.76 -16.62 -2.13
C GLN A 252 1.89 -15.83 -0.83
N ILE A 253 1.56 -16.40 0.34
CA ILE A 253 1.74 -15.80 1.67
C ILE A 253 2.54 -16.77 2.52
N ARG A 254 3.61 -16.26 3.14
CA ARG A 254 4.48 -17.05 4.01
C ARG A 254 4.75 -16.33 5.32
N VAL A 255 4.71 -17.07 6.41
CA VAL A 255 5.23 -16.68 7.71
C VAL A 255 6.63 -17.25 7.84
N TRP A 256 7.61 -16.38 8.04
CA TRP A 256 9.01 -16.73 8.26
C TRP A 256 9.27 -17.14 9.70
N ASP A 257 8.76 -16.35 10.65
CA ASP A 257 9.02 -16.52 12.08
C ASP A 257 7.95 -15.84 12.93
N ILE A 258 7.85 -16.22 14.21
CA ILE A 258 6.99 -15.62 15.22
C ILE A 258 7.84 -15.28 16.44
N VAL A 259 8.04 -13.99 16.66
CA VAL A 259 8.90 -13.49 17.74
C VAL A 259 8.06 -12.79 18.81
N ARG A 260 8.25 -13.13 20.08
CA ARG A 260 7.61 -12.41 21.20
C ARG A 260 8.19 -11.00 21.32
N THR A 261 7.32 -9.99 21.41
CA THR A 261 7.73 -8.57 21.46
C THR A 261 7.23 -7.85 22.71
N GLN A 262 7.61 -6.58 22.85
CA GLN A 262 7.01 -5.67 23.83
C GLN A 262 5.69 -5.11 23.30
N ASN A 263 4.78 -4.74 24.19
CA ASN A 263 3.46 -4.18 23.83
C ASN A 263 3.54 -2.89 22.97
N SER A 264 4.68 -2.19 22.98
CA SER A 264 4.93 -0.94 22.26
C SER A 264 5.70 -1.12 20.94
N PHE A 265 5.77 -2.33 20.40
CA PHE A 265 6.50 -2.63 19.16
C PHE A 265 5.98 -1.84 17.96
N ASN A 266 6.86 -1.08 17.28
CA ASN A 266 6.53 -0.35 16.06
C ASN A 266 7.78 -0.15 15.19
N SER A 267 7.70 -0.46 13.89
CA SER A 267 8.73 -0.10 12.91
C SER A 267 8.39 1.21 12.20
N ARG A 268 9.34 2.14 12.18
CA ARG A 268 9.17 3.41 11.45
C ARG A 268 9.83 3.36 10.07
N THR A 269 11.13 3.03 10.03
CA THR A 269 11.98 3.04 8.84
C THR A 269 11.75 1.83 7.95
N ARG A 270 11.76 2.02 6.63
CA ARG A 270 11.48 0.97 5.63
C ARG A 270 12.38 1.13 4.40
N LYS A 271 12.70 0.02 3.76
CA LYS A 271 13.36 -0.05 2.45
C LYS A 271 12.39 -0.64 1.43
N TYR A 272 12.23 0.05 0.32
CA TYR A 272 11.44 -0.40 -0.83
C TYR A 272 12.34 -0.54 -2.05
N THR A 273 12.04 -1.49 -2.91
CA THR A 273 12.59 -1.56 -4.26
C THR A 273 11.44 -1.35 -5.24
N TYR A 274 11.68 -0.52 -6.25
CA TYR A 274 10.80 -0.38 -7.39
C TYR A 274 11.46 -0.95 -8.64
N PHE A 275 10.86 -1.99 -9.21
CA PHE A 275 11.25 -2.56 -10.48
C PHE A 275 10.47 -1.89 -11.60
N LEU A 276 11.17 -1.38 -12.61
CA LEU A 276 10.55 -0.90 -13.84
C LEU A 276 11.27 -1.46 -15.06
N PRO A 277 10.55 -1.79 -16.15
CA PRO A 277 11.17 -1.99 -17.44
C PRO A 277 11.86 -0.71 -17.91
N THR A 278 13.08 -0.82 -18.43
CA THR A 278 13.85 0.37 -18.86
C THR A 278 13.16 1.12 -19.98
N TYR A 279 12.44 0.43 -20.86
CA TYR A 279 11.67 1.03 -21.95
C TYR A 279 10.62 2.05 -21.47
N MET A 280 10.23 2.05 -20.18
CA MET A 280 9.41 3.12 -19.62
C MET A 280 10.11 4.48 -19.64
N LEU A 281 11.44 4.53 -19.80
CA LEU A 281 12.25 5.75 -19.88
C LEU A 281 12.43 6.25 -21.33
N LEU A 282 11.94 5.50 -22.33
CA LEU A 282 11.92 5.95 -23.72
C LEU A 282 11.18 7.28 -23.87
N PRO A 283 11.64 8.20 -24.72
CA PRO A 283 10.89 9.40 -25.06
C PRO A 283 9.45 9.07 -25.51
N PRO A 284 8.48 9.97 -25.33
CA PRO A 284 7.14 9.78 -25.85
C PRO A 284 7.15 9.51 -27.37
N ALA A 285 6.18 8.73 -27.84
CA ALA A 285 6.03 8.51 -29.28
C ALA A 285 5.84 9.86 -29.99
N PRO A 286 6.48 10.11 -31.14
CA PRO A 286 6.49 11.44 -31.77
C PRO A 286 5.10 11.98 -32.12
N ASP A 287 4.18 11.09 -32.50
CA ASP A 287 2.78 11.34 -32.86
C ASP A 287 1.85 11.53 -31.64
N SER A 288 2.25 11.01 -30.48
CA SER A 288 1.50 11.16 -29.22
C SER A 288 1.38 12.63 -28.81
N LEU A 289 0.35 12.96 -28.02
CA LEU A 289 0.17 14.31 -27.46
C LEU A 289 1.43 14.76 -26.70
N SER A 290 2.03 13.84 -25.95
CA SER A 290 3.25 14.08 -25.19
C SER A 290 4.46 14.39 -26.08
N GLY A 291 4.61 13.68 -27.21
CA GLY A 291 5.69 13.92 -28.18
C GLY A 291 5.55 15.26 -28.88
N ARG A 292 4.35 15.60 -29.36
CA ARG A 292 4.05 16.91 -29.95
C ARG A 292 4.29 18.05 -28.97
N THR A 293 3.80 17.91 -27.74
CA THR A 293 3.99 18.92 -26.69
C THR A 293 5.48 19.12 -26.36
N LEU A 294 6.28 18.04 -26.34
CA LEU A 294 7.71 18.12 -26.08
C LEU A 294 8.45 18.86 -27.20
N ARG A 295 8.10 18.58 -28.45
CA ARG A 295 8.66 19.28 -29.62
C ARG A 295 8.33 20.78 -29.61
N GLU A 296 7.12 21.15 -29.21
CA GLU A 296 6.71 22.55 -29.04
C GLU A 296 7.38 23.21 -27.83
N SER A 297 7.68 22.44 -26.78
CA SER A 297 8.25 22.96 -25.54
C SER A 297 9.72 23.25 -25.63
N THR A 298 10.43 22.44 -26.39
CA THR A 298 11.87 22.36 -26.32
C THR A 298 12.39 22.31 -27.74
N GLU A 299 12.83 23.45 -28.25
CA GLU A 299 13.46 23.54 -29.57
C GLU A 299 14.70 22.63 -29.69
N ALA A 300 15.30 22.26 -28.56
CA ALA A 300 16.50 21.44 -28.47
C ALA A 300 16.29 19.92 -28.58
N TYR A 301 15.05 19.41 -28.51
CA TYR A 301 14.84 17.95 -28.52
C TYR A 301 13.56 17.53 -29.26
N ASP A 302 13.73 16.72 -30.31
CA ASP A 302 12.64 16.08 -31.02
C ASP A 302 12.68 14.56 -30.80
N SER A 303 11.58 13.99 -30.27
CA SER A 303 11.47 12.55 -30.06
C SER A 303 11.52 11.77 -31.38
N ALA A 304 11.15 12.38 -32.51
CA ALA A 304 11.24 11.75 -33.82
C ALA A 304 12.68 11.41 -34.23
N GLN A 305 13.67 12.11 -33.68
CA GLN A 305 15.09 11.90 -33.97
C GLN A 305 15.73 10.83 -33.09
N HIS A 306 15.03 10.36 -32.05
CA HIS A 306 15.58 9.35 -31.16
C HIS A 306 15.74 8.01 -31.92
N PRO A 307 16.89 7.31 -31.81
CA PRO A 307 17.20 6.12 -32.61
C PRO A 307 16.08 5.07 -32.63
N PHE A 308 15.51 4.78 -31.46
CA PHE A 308 14.38 3.84 -31.36
C PHE A 308 13.18 4.22 -32.24
N TRP A 309 12.80 5.50 -32.28
CA TRP A 309 11.63 5.94 -33.03
C TRP A 309 11.90 6.01 -34.54
N VAL A 310 13.15 6.32 -34.93
CA VAL A 310 13.59 6.24 -36.32
C VAL A 310 13.50 4.80 -36.82
N ASP A 311 14.05 3.84 -36.07
CA ASP A 311 14.02 2.42 -36.43
C ASP A 311 12.59 1.88 -36.54
N VAL A 312 11.73 2.23 -35.58
CA VAL A 312 10.32 1.84 -35.59
C VAL A 312 9.59 2.42 -36.80
N SER A 313 9.86 3.66 -37.18
CA SER A 313 9.19 4.31 -38.33
C SER A 313 9.53 3.64 -39.68
N GLY A 314 10.68 2.98 -39.76
CA GLY A 314 11.10 2.22 -40.94
C GLY A 314 10.63 0.75 -40.96
N GLN A 315 9.94 0.28 -39.92
CA GLN A 315 9.47 -1.10 -39.80
C GLN A 315 7.95 -1.18 -39.98
N GLU A 316 7.49 -2.18 -40.74
CA GLU A 316 6.07 -2.53 -40.75
C GLU A 316 5.70 -3.24 -39.43
N ILE A 317 4.74 -2.67 -38.71
CA ILE A 317 4.22 -3.24 -37.46
C ILE A 317 3.23 -4.35 -37.83
N THR A 318 3.64 -5.60 -37.67
CA THR A 318 2.77 -6.77 -37.87
C THR A 318 2.26 -7.31 -36.53
N PRO A 319 1.29 -8.25 -36.52
CA PRO A 319 0.90 -8.95 -35.30
C PRO A 319 2.08 -9.65 -34.60
N GLU A 320 3.07 -10.11 -35.36
CA GLU A 320 4.30 -10.72 -34.83
C GLU A 320 5.32 -9.69 -34.31
N THR A 321 5.29 -8.45 -34.83
CA THR A 321 6.21 -7.34 -34.48
C THR A 321 5.47 -6.13 -33.92
N THR A 322 4.75 -6.32 -32.81
CA THR A 322 4.05 -5.21 -32.15
C THR A 322 5.02 -4.17 -31.57
N LEU A 323 4.59 -2.91 -31.50
CA LEU A 323 5.35 -1.83 -30.86
C LEU A 323 5.74 -2.18 -29.41
N PHE A 324 4.88 -2.92 -28.70
CA PHE A 324 5.16 -3.42 -27.36
C PHE A 324 6.39 -4.35 -27.35
N MET A 325 6.44 -5.32 -28.27
CA MET A 325 7.58 -6.24 -28.42
C MET A 325 8.87 -5.51 -28.79
N LEU A 326 8.80 -4.47 -29.62
CA LEU A 326 9.96 -3.63 -29.96
C LEU A 326 10.47 -2.84 -28.75
N ARG A 327 9.57 -2.24 -27.96
CA ARG A 327 9.94 -1.54 -26.72
C ARG A 327 10.65 -2.47 -25.73
N ARG A 328 10.20 -3.71 -25.58
CA ARG A 328 10.87 -4.69 -24.70
C ARG A 328 12.32 -4.96 -25.09
N LYS A 329 12.64 -4.91 -26.39
CA LYS A 329 14.01 -5.10 -26.91
C LYS A 329 14.90 -3.87 -26.74
N TRP A 330 14.34 -2.70 -26.43
CA TRP A 330 15.12 -1.49 -26.21
C TRP A 330 16.00 -1.61 -24.97
N ARG A 331 17.18 -0.99 -25.03
CA ARG A 331 18.16 -0.95 -23.95
C ARG A 331 18.50 0.49 -23.64
N ILE A 332 18.56 0.81 -22.34
CA ILE A 332 18.82 2.17 -21.89
C ILE A 332 20.28 2.55 -22.14
N ASP A 333 20.49 3.77 -22.60
CA ASP A 333 21.82 4.35 -22.74
C ASP A 333 22.31 5.00 -21.43
N SER A 334 23.62 5.21 -21.33
CA SER A 334 24.26 5.74 -20.12
C SER A 334 23.83 7.18 -19.79
N GLU A 335 23.52 8.00 -20.79
CA GLU A 335 23.10 9.40 -20.59
C GLU A 335 21.71 9.45 -19.96
N THR A 336 20.75 8.70 -20.52
CA THR A 336 19.39 8.57 -20.00
C THR A 336 19.40 8.00 -18.58
N LEU A 337 20.22 6.99 -18.31
CA LEU A 337 20.36 6.40 -16.98
C LEU A 337 20.95 7.39 -15.97
N THR A 338 21.99 8.13 -16.36
CA THR A 338 22.61 9.17 -15.51
C THR A 338 21.62 10.28 -15.17
N LYS A 339 20.80 10.69 -16.14
CA LYS A 339 19.74 11.68 -15.92
C LYS A 339 18.68 11.17 -14.94
N PHE A 340 18.22 9.93 -15.13
CA PHE A 340 17.23 9.31 -14.24
C PHE A 340 17.77 9.21 -12.80
N ARG A 341 19.04 8.81 -12.64
CA ARG A 341 19.75 8.81 -11.34
C ARG A 341 19.80 10.19 -10.71
N ALA A 342 20.17 11.22 -11.47
CA ALA A 342 20.24 12.60 -10.99
C ALA A 342 18.87 13.15 -10.54
N ILE A 343 17.80 12.79 -11.25
CA ILE A 343 16.43 13.18 -10.87
C ILE A 343 16.01 12.50 -9.56
N LEU A 344 16.32 11.21 -9.41
CA LEU A 344 16.00 10.48 -8.19
C LEU A 344 16.80 10.98 -6.98
N GLU A 345 18.07 11.33 -7.18
CA GLU A 345 18.92 11.88 -6.12
C GLU A 345 18.37 13.19 -5.55
N ALA A 346 17.64 14.00 -6.34
CA ALA A 346 17.00 15.22 -5.86
C ALA A 346 15.88 14.98 -4.80
N PHE A 347 15.50 13.72 -4.56
CA PHE A 347 14.58 13.34 -3.48
C PHE A 347 15.25 13.05 -2.15
N THR A 348 16.59 12.91 -2.10
CA THR A 348 17.30 12.59 -0.86
C THR A 348 17.25 13.76 0.12
N GLY A 349 17.19 13.45 1.42
CA GLY A 349 17.05 14.43 2.49
C GLY A 349 15.62 14.66 2.96
N THR A 350 15.41 15.77 3.68
CA THR A 350 14.14 16.12 4.31
C THR A 350 13.41 17.19 3.50
N HIS A 351 12.29 16.82 2.88
CA HIS A 351 11.51 17.71 2.02
C HIS A 351 10.02 17.68 2.32
N ASN A 352 9.27 18.63 1.75
CA ASN A 352 7.82 18.65 1.81
C ASN A 352 7.22 17.88 0.63
N PHE A 353 6.79 16.63 0.85
CA PHE A 353 6.31 15.72 -0.18
C PHE A 353 4.80 15.85 -0.47
N TRP A 354 4.18 17.00 -0.18
CA TRP A 354 2.72 17.18 -0.30
C TRP A 354 2.15 16.95 -1.71
N ASN A 355 2.93 17.21 -2.78
CA ASN A 355 2.57 16.91 -4.17
C ASN A 355 2.64 15.40 -4.51
N PHE A 356 3.38 14.62 -3.70
CA PHE A 356 3.62 13.19 -3.90
C PHE A 356 2.63 12.29 -3.13
N THR A 357 1.52 12.88 -2.65
CA THR A 357 0.44 12.18 -1.97
C THR A 357 -0.91 12.69 -2.45
N VAL A 358 -2.00 12.25 -1.82
CA VAL A 358 -3.37 12.70 -2.07
C VAL A 358 -3.99 13.21 -0.76
N GLY A 359 -4.94 14.15 -0.86
CA GLY A 359 -5.68 14.65 0.31
C GLY A 359 -4.85 15.41 1.36
N ARG A 360 -3.73 16.03 0.95
CA ARG A 360 -2.86 16.83 1.83
C ARG A 360 -2.67 18.24 1.31
N GLU A 361 -2.56 19.17 2.25
CA GLU A 361 -2.22 20.57 2.01
C GLU A 361 -0.74 20.85 2.23
N TYR A 362 -0.26 21.94 1.65
CA TYR A 362 1.15 22.34 1.72
C TYR A 362 1.65 22.60 3.15
N LYS A 363 0.81 23.23 3.99
CA LYS A 363 1.18 23.66 5.34
C LYS A 363 1.24 22.53 6.37
N GLU A 364 0.77 21.34 6.03
CA GLU A 364 0.74 20.21 6.95
C GLU A 364 2.15 19.69 7.24
N ALA A 365 2.58 19.74 8.51
CA ALA A 365 3.85 19.16 8.95
C ALA A 365 3.93 17.65 8.65
N ALA A 366 2.77 16.98 8.60
CA ALA A 366 2.63 15.57 8.24
C ALA A 366 3.01 15.26 6.78
N SER A 367 3.25 16.26 5.92
CA SER A 367 3.75 16.09 4.55
C SER A 367 5.27 16.07 4.46
N LYS A 368 5.98 16.47 5.54
CA LYS A 368 7.45 16.41 5.59
C LYS A 368 7.92 14.97 5.78
N ARG A 369 8.79 14.50 4.89
CA ARG A 369 9.38 13.15 4.96
C ARG A 369 10.88 13.23 4.75
N HIS A 370 11.56 12.21 5.26
CA HIS A 370 13.00 12.09 5.15
C HIS A 370 13.34 10.81 4.36
N ILE A 371 13.93 11.00 3.19
CA ILE A 371 14.52 9.95 2.38
C ILE A 371 16.01 9.90 2.72
N LYS A 372 16.47 8.74 3.17
CA LYS A 372 17.85 8.54 3.62
C LYS A 372 18.80 8.32 2.45
N SER A 373 18.43 7.44 1.54
CA SER A 373 19.19 7.14 0.32
C SER A 373 18.26 6.62 -0.77
N ILE A 374 18.68 6.82 -2.01
CA ILE A 374 18.10 6.20 -3.20
C ILE A 374 19.26 5.62 -4.00
N GLU A 375 19.16 4.34 -4.36
CA GLU A 375 20.18 3.63 -5.11
C GLU A 375 19.54 3.03 -6.35
N VAL A 376 20.12 3.29 -7.52
CA VAL A 376 19.64 2.78 -8.80
C VAL A 376 20.68 1.82 -9.33
N GLU A 377 20.36 0.53 -9.33
CA GLU A 377 21.27 -0.52 -9.78
C GLU A 377 21.52 -0.44 -11.29
N GLU A 378 22.48 -1.22 -11.79
CA GLU A 378 22.69 -1.37 -13.22
C GLU A 378 21.54 -2.16 -13.86
N PRO A 379 21.16 -1.86 -15.12
CA PRO A 379 20.11 -2.58 -15.81
C PRO A 379 20.42 -4.08 -15.94
N ALA A 380 19.42 -4.92 -15.75
CA ALA A 380 19.53 -6.37 -15.88
C ALA A 380 18.48 -6.93 -16.84
N ILE A 381 18.88 -7.86 -17.70
CA ILE A 381 17.98 -8.46 -18.69
C ILE A 381 17.35 -9.73 -18.11
N TYR A 382 16.01 -9.80 -18.17
CA TYR A 382 15.24 -10.98 -17.82
C TYR A 382 14.27 -11.32 -18.96
N GLY A 383 14.49 -12.46 -19.62
CA GLY A 383 13.79 -12.78 -20.86
C GLY A 383 14.17 -11.78 -21.96
N ASN A 384 13.18 -11.14 -22.57
CA ASN A 384 13.40 -10.13 -23.61
C ASN A 384 13.49 -8.70 -23.07
N THR A 385 13.05 -8.48 -21.82
CA THR A 385 12.91 -7.15 -21.22
C THR A 385 14.11 -6.81 -20.35
N GLU A 386 14.61 -5.59 -20.49
CA GLU A 386 15.60 -5.03 -19.58
C GLU A 386 14.90 -4.30 -18.43
N TRP A 387 15.33 -4.58 -17.20
CA TRP A 387 14.74 -4.10 -15.97
C TRP A 387 15.72 -3.24 -15.18
N LEU A 388 15.18 -2.24 -14.48
CA LEU A 388 15.91 -1.38 -13.57
C LEU A 388 15.34 -1.50 -12.16
N SER A 389 16.24 -1.65 -11.19
CA SER A 389 15.92 -1.72 -9.76
C SER A 389 16.24 -0.38 -9.10
N VAL A 390 15.24 0.24 -8.47
CA VAL A 390 15.37 1.48 -7.71
C VAL A 390 15.10 1.19 -6.24
N GLN A 391 16.15 1.14 -5.44
CA GLN A 391 16.06 0.98 -4.00
C GLN A 391 15.89 2.33 -3.31
N ILE A 392 14.90 2.45 -2.42
CA ILE A 392 14.59 3.67 -1.68
C ILE A 392 14.55 3.35 -0.19
N HIS A 393 15.46 3.96 0.57
CA HIS A 393 15.48 3.88 2.02
C HIS A 393 14.89 5.15 2.60
N GLY A 394 13.76 5.03 3.31
CA GLY A 394 13.06 6.17 3.91
C GLY A 394 12.73 5.96 5.37
N GLN A 395 12.65 7.05 6.13
CA GLN A 395 12.20 7.00 7.52
C GLN A 395 10.71 6.69 7.63
N SER A 396 9.90 7.18 6.70
CA SER A 396 8.48 6.85 6.57
C SER A 396 7.99 7.27 5.19
N PHE A 397 6.88 6.68 4.76
CA PHE A 397 6.28 6.96 3.45
C PHE A 397 4.81 7.32 3.58
N MET A 398 4.33 8.19 2.70
CA MET A 398 2.92 8.56 2.56
C MET A 398 2.21 7.66 1.55
N LEU A 399 0.87 7.70 1.58
CA LEU A 399 0.04 7.07 0.56
C LEU A 399 0.45 7.56 -0.83
N HIS A 400 0.59 6.63 -1.77
CA HIS A 400 0.95 6.90 -3.17
C HIS A 400 2.29 7.63 -3.38
N GLN A 401 3.23 7.57 -2.43
CA GLN A 401 4.54 8.21 -2.59
C GLN A 401 5.39 7.60 -3.74
N ARG A 402 4.94 6.49 -4.35
CA ARG A 402 5.38 6.01 -5.69
C ARG A 402 5.19 7.01 -6.84
N LYS A 403 4.48 8.12 -6.62
CA LYS A 403 4.51 9.31 -7.49
C LYS A 403 5.93 9.85 -7.72
N MET A 404 6.87 9.60 -6.81
CA MET A 404 8.29 9.95 -7.00
C MET A 404 8.85 9.26 -8.26
N ILE A 405 8.62 7.95 -8.40
CA ILE A 405 9.01 7.18 -9.60
C ILE A 405 8.28 7.70 -10.83
N GLY A 406 6.98 7.96 -10.73
CA GLY A 406 6.18 8.49 -11.85
C GLY A 406 6.70 9.83 -12.37
N LEU A 407 7.13 10.73 -11.47
CA LEU A 407 7.77 11.97 -11.86
C LEU A 407 9.15 11.74 -12.47
N ALA A 408 9.98 10.88 -11.88
CA ALA A 408 11.32 10.61 -12.39
C ALA A 408 11.26 10.06 -13.83
N VAL A 409 10.36 9.10 -14.07
CA VAL A 409 10.07 8.59 -15.42
C VAL A 409 9.63 9.73 -16.33
N LEU A 410 8.66 10.56 -15.91
CA LEU A 410 8.17 11.67 -16.73
C LEU A 410 9.28 12.66 -17.12
N LEU A 411 10.09 13.09 -16.15
CA LEU A 411 11.17 14.05 -16.36
C LEU A 411 12.28 13.47 -17.25
N THR A 412 12.62 12.19 -17.11
CA THR A 412 13.58 11.54 -18.03
C THR A 412 13.03 11.51 -19.45
N ARG A 413 11.79 11.03 -19.63
CA ARG A 413 11.14 10.94 -20.95
C ARG A 413 10.96 12.29 -21.64
N SER A 414 10.72 13.35 -20.87
CA SER A 414 10.47 14.70 -21.37
C SER A 414 11.71 15.59 -21.39
N GLN A 415 12.89 15.01 -21.21
CA GLN A 415 14.15 15.75 -21.10
C GLN A 415 14.18 16.86 -20.02
N GLY A 416 13.35 16.75 -18.98
CA GLY A 416 13.24 17.73 -17.90
C GLY A 416 14.49 17.81 -17.01
N ALA A 417 14.72 18.99 -16.43
CA ALA A 417 15.83 19.22 -15.52
C ALA A 417 15.57 18.61 -14.11
N PRO A 418 16.58 18.00 -13.45
CA PRO A 418 16.45 17.49 -12.08
C PRO A 418 16.01 18.57 -11.07
N SER A 419 16.38 19.83 -11.31
CA SER A 419 16.01 20.98 -10.46
C SER A 419 14.50 21.21 -10.35
N LEU A 420 13.69 20.69 -11.28
CA LEU A 420 12.22 20.75 -11.20
C LEU A 420 11.68 20.00 -9.98
N VAL A 421 12.40 19.00 -9.46
CA VAL A 421 12.02 18.31 -8.22
C VAL A 421 11.96 19.30 -7.05
N ASN A 422 12.92 20.22 -6.94
CA ASN A 422 12.96 21.23 -5.88
C ASN A 422 11.77 22.20 -5.95
N TYR A 423 11.30 22.52 -7.16
CA TYR A 423 10.11 23.33 -7.35
C TYR A 423 8.86 22.66 -6.76
N LEU A 424 8.77 21.33 -6.79
CA LEU A 424 7.62 20.59 -6.27
C LEU A 424 7.54 20.54 -4.75
N TYR A 425 8.60 20.94 -4.04
CA TYR A 425 8.58 21.13 -2.59
C TYR A 425 8.02 22.50 -2.17
N THR A 426 7.75 23.38 -3.13
CA THR A 426 7.15 24.70 -2.89
C THR A 426 5.62 24.63 -2.86
N ASN A 427 4.97 25.77 -2.57
CA ASN A 427 3.50 25.89 -2.49
C ASN A 427 2.79 25.90 -3.87
N ASN A 428 3.35 25.20 -4.86
CA ASN A 428 2.76 25.08 -6.19
C ASN A 428 2.15 23.68 -6.34
N ARG A 429 0.83 23.61 -6.52
CA ARG A 429 0.14 22.31 -6.66
C ARG A 429 0.41 21.72 -8.03
N VAL A 430 0.88 20.49 -8.04
CA VAL A 430 1.23 19.76 -9.25
C VAL A 430 0.60 18.37 -9.23
N ARG A 431 -0.12 18.00 -10.30
CA ARG A 431 -0.66 16.65 -10.46
C ARG A 431 0.40 15.73 -11.05
N ILE A 432 0.98 14.92 -10.18
CA ILE A 432 1.97 13.91 -10.56
C ILE A 432 1.27 12.58 -10.86
N PRO A 433 1.55 11.92 -12.00
CA PRO A 433 1.02 10.59 -12.30
C PRO A 433 1.51 9.57 -11.28
N LYS A 434 0.63 8.64 -10.92
CA LYS A 434 0.94 7.56 -9.98
C LYS A 434 1.51 6.38 -10.78
N SER A 435 2.73 5.98 -10.46
CA SER A 435 3.37 4.80 -11.06
C SER A 435 2.63 3.51 -10.66
N PRO A 436 2.60 2.45 -11.50
CA PRO A 436 1.92 1.18 -11.22
C PRO A 436 2.34 0.53 -9.89
N ALA A 437 1.47 -0.31 -9.32
CA ALA A 437 1.75 -0.98 -8.04
C ALA A 437 2.65 -2.21 -8.22
N LEU A 438 2.56 -2.85 -9.39
CA LEU A 438 3.22 -4.10 -9.74
C LEU A 438 4.73 -4.07 -9.44
N GLY A 439 5.43 -3.02 -9.83
CA GLY A 439 6.87 -2.89 -9.62
C GLY A 439 7.29 -2.66 -8.16
N LEU A 440 6.37 -2.35 -7.25
CA LEU A 440 6.72 -1.96 -5.88
C LEU A 440 6.84 -3.19 -4.96
N LEU A 441 8.03 -3.33 -4.36
CA LEU A 441 8.37 -4.35 -3.40
C LEU A 441 8.81 -3.70 -2.07
N LEU A 442 8.19 -4.10 -0.96
CA LEU A 442 8.77 -3.87 0.36
C LEU A 442 9.89 -4.90 0.61
N GLU A 443 11.14 -4.43 0.64
CA GLU A 443 12.29 -5.29 0.95
C GLU A 443 12.33 -5.60 2.44
N GLU A 444 12.29 -4.59 3.31
CA GLU A 444 12.23 -4.78 4.76
C GLU A 444 11.82 -3.53 5.55
N PRO A 445 11.15 -3.70 6.71
CA PRO A 445 11.17 -2.73 7.79
C PRO A 445 12.49 -2.83 8.57
N VAL A 446 13.08 -1.70 8.92
CA VAL A 446 14.37 -1.66 9.64
C VAL A 446 14.14 -1.64 11.15
N PHE A 447 14.68 -2.63 11.85
CA PHE A 447 14.49 -2.85 13.31
C PHE A 447 15.71 -2.51 14.18
N GLU A 448 16.79 -1.97 13.62
CA GLU A 448 18.05 -1.71 14.35
C GLU A 448 17.85 -1.00 15.71
N THR A 449 17.05 0.07 15.74
CA THR A 449 16.79 0.82 16.97
C THR A 449 16.01 0.00 17.99
N TYR A 450 15.08 -0.85 17.55
CA TYR A 450 14.34 -1.76 18.41
C TYR A 450 15.26 -2.85 18.96
N ASN A 451 16.04 -3.50 18.10
CA ASN A 451 16.96 -4.57 18.48
C ASN A 451 17.98 -4.08 19.51
N LYS A 452 18.56 -2.89 19.34
CA LYS A 452 19.47 -2.29 20.34
C LYS A 452 18.82 -2.15 21.72
N LYS A 453 17.55 -1.74 21.78
CA LYS A 453 16.81 -1.60 23.05
C LYS A 453 16.52 -2.95 23.69
N ILE A 454 16.14 -3.94 22.89
CA ILE A 454 15.86 -5.29 23.38
C ILE A 454 17.13 -5.96 23.91
N THR A 455 18.24 -5.89 23.17
CA THR A 455 19.52 -6.44 23.63
C THR A 455 19.96 -5.82 24.96
N ALA A 456 19.84 -4.49 25.11
CA ALA A 456 20.16 -3.82 26.36
C ALA A 456 19.22 -4.20 27.52
N ALA A 457 17.93 -4.39 27.24
CA ALA A 457 16.96 -4.84 28.25
C ALA A 457 17.24 -6.30 28.67
N ASN A 458 17.55 -7.18 27.72
CA ASN A 458 17.87 -8.58 27.99
C ASN A 458 19.15 -8.72 28.81
N ALA A 459 20.18 -7.90 28.55
CA ALA A 459 21.41 -7.90 29.35
C ALA A 459 21.10 -7.63 30.83
N LYS A 460 20.33 -6.58 31.11
CA LYS A 460 19.90 -6.24 32.48
C LYS A 460 19.11 -7.36 33.16
N LEU A 461 18.25 -8.07 32.41
CA LEU A 461 17.49 -9.19 32.94
C LEU A 461 18.37 -10.40 33.27
N LYS A 462 19.39 -10.67 32.45
CA LYS A 462 20.38 -11.73 32.69
C LYS A 462 21.26 -11.41 33.90
N ASP A 463 21.67 -10.16 34.05
CA ASP A 463 22.46 -9.70 35.19
C ASP A 463 21.65 -9.82 36.49
N ALA A 464 20.37 -9.41 36.47
CA ALA A 464 19.46 -9.53 37.61
C ALA A 464 19.19 -11.00 37.99
N ALA A 465 18.96 -11.88 37.01
CA ALA A 465 18.76 -13.31 37.23
C ALA A 465 20.02 -14.03 37.76
N SER A 466 21.21 -13.48 37.51
CA SER A 466 22.47 -14.02 38.04
C SER A 466 22.80 -13.49 39.44
N ALA A 467 22.27 -12.31 39.81
CA ALA A 467 22.51 -11.67 41.11
C ALA A 467 21.51 -12.11 42.19
N GLU A 468 20.29 -12.49 41.82
CA GLU A 468 19.26 -12.97 42.75
C GLU A 468 18.97 -14.45 42.50
N GLY A 469 19.44 -15.33 43.41
CA GLY A 469 18.99 -16.72 43.50
C GLY A 469 17.53 -16.85 44.00
N LYS A 470 16.61 -16.01 43.49
CA LYS A 470 15.21 -15.97 43.89
C LYS A 470 14.34 -16.65 42.84
N GLU A 471 13.83 -17.80 43.23
CA GLU A 471 12.65 -18.42 42.65
C GLU A 471 11.46 -17.45 42.76
N THR A 472 10.89 -17.12 41.60
CA THR A 472 9.49 -16.75 41.34
C THR A 472 8.84 -15.67 42.24
N GLU A 473 8.67 -14.46 41.69
CA GLU A 473 7.61 -13.54 42.13
C GLU A 473 6.27 -13.90 41.44
N ASP A 474 5.26 -14.21 42.27
CA ASP A 474 3.77 -14.13 42.24
C ASP A 474 2.94 -13.97 40.93
N ASP A 475 3.51 -13.83 39.74
CA ASP A 475 2.77 -13.68 38.46
C ASP A 475 3.05 -14.83 37.46
N GLY A 476 3.76 -15.90 37.87
CA GLY A 476 3.88 -17.16 37.10
C GLY A 476 4.69 -17.11 35.80
N GLU A 477 5.37 -16.01 35.47
CA GLU A 477 6.35 -15.97 34.36
C GLU A 477 7.77 -16.24 34.89
N SER A 478 8.39 -17.33 34.43
CA SER A 478 9.81 -17.60 34.69
C SER A 478 10.70 -16.46 34.16
N ALA A 479 11.85 -16.21 34.79
CA ALA A 479 12.81 -15.18 34.35
C ALA A 479 13.24 -15.35 32.86
N GLN A 480 13.22 -16.59 32.36
CA GLN A 480 13.45 -16.93 30.96
C GLN A 480 12.35 -16.40 30.02
N ASN A 481 11.09 -16.37 30.46
CA ASN A 481 9.96 -15.85 29.69
C ASN A 481 9.95 -14.32 29.51
N LEU A 482 10.82 -13.59 30.23
CA LEU A 482 10.98 -12.14 30.10
C LEU A 482 12.00 -11.73 29.02
N ILE A 483 12.92 -12.64 28.66
CA ILE A 483 13.90 -12.43 27.60
C ILE A 483 13.17 -12.48 26.26
N ARG A 484 13.47 -11.51 25.39
CA ARG A 484 12.85 -11.39 24.06
C ARG A 484 13.90 -11.46 22.97
N GLU A 485 13.65 -12.21 21.91
CA GLU A 485 14.60 -12.24 20.79
C GLU A 485 14.56 -10.92 20.00
N PRO A 486 15.72 -10.46 19.49
CA PRO A 486 15.76 -9.39 18.49
C PRO A 486 15.01 -9.81 17.22
N MET A 487 14.47 -8.84 16.48
CA MET A 487 13.87 -9.10 15.18
C MET A 487 14.97 -9.31 14.15
N ASP A 488 14.99 -10.47 13.50
CA ASP A 488 16.01 -10.79 12.52
C ASP A 488 15.42 -11.61 11.36
N PHE A 489 15.45 -11.03 10.16
CA PHE A 489 15.05 -11.73 8.93
C PHE A 489 16.21 -12.50 8.30
N ASP A 490 17.45 -12.24 8.69
CA ASP A 490 18.63 -12.86 8.06
C ASP A 490 18.67 -14.36 8.33
N LYS A 491 18.09 -14.82 9.45
CA LYS A 491 17.82 -16.24 9.74
C LYS A 491 17.10 -16.97 8.59
N HIS A 492 16.28 -16.27 7.81
CA HIS A 492 15.46 -16.83 6.74
C HIS A 492 15.85 -16.30 5.36
N LYS A 493 17.04 -15.70 5.22
CA LYS A 493 17.46 -15.02 3.99
C LYS A 493 17.32 -15.89 2.74
N GLU A 494 17.77 -17.14 2.79
CA GLU A 494 17.72 -18.06 1.65
C GLU A 494 16.28 -18.38 1.23
N ALA A 495 15.41 -18.65 2.21
CA ALA A 495 14.00 -18.92 1.97
C ALA A 495 13.26 -17.69 1.39
N ILE A 496 13.60 -16.50 1.88
CA ILE A 496 13.06 -15.24 1.38
C ILE A 496 13.51 -14.98 -0.06
N GLU A 497 14.79 -15.18 -0.37
CA GLU A 497 15.31 -15.02 -1.75
C GLU A 497 14.68 -16.02 -2.72
N LYS A 498 14.50 -17.27 -2.28
CA LYS A 498 13.76 -18.28 -3.06
C LYS A 498 12.33 -17.83 -3.34
N PHE A 499 11.61 -17.38 -2.30
CA PHE A 499 10.24 -16.88 -2.42
C PHE A 499 10.14 -15.65 -3.33
N LYS A 500 11.10 -14.71 -3.25
CA LYS A 500 11.17 -13.55 -4.16
C LYS A 500 11.22 -14.01 -5.60
N LYS A 501 12.07 -14.99 -5.92
CA LYS A 501 12.22 -15.51 -7.30
C LYS A 501 10.97 -16.22 -7.81
N GLU A 502 10.41 -17.12 -7.01
CA GLU A 502 9.30 -18.02 -7.41
C GLU A 502 7.93 -17.33 -7.40
N HIS A 503 7.69 -16.39 -6.48
CA HIS A 503 6.34 -15.83 -6.31
C HIS A 503 6.24 -14.35 -6.65
N ILE A 504 7.28 -13.55 -6.40
CA ILE A 504 7.22 -12.09 -6.59
C ILE A 504 7.72 -11.73 -7.99
N TYR A 505 8.97 -12.06 -8.32
CA TYR A 505 9.59 -11.69 -9.58
C TYR A 505 8.94 -12.41 -10.76
N GLU A 506 8.55 -13.66 -10.59
CA GLU A 506 7.77 -14.38 -11.59
C GLU A 506 6.43 -13.68 -11.85
N ALA A 507 5.65 -13.37 -10.81
CA ALA A 507 4.38 -12.67 -10.97
C ALA A 507 4.53 -11.27 -11.61
N MET A 508 5.56 -10.51 -11.23
CA MET A 508 5.87 -9.21 -11.84
C MET A 508 6.15 -9.37 -13.34
N ARG A 509 7.02 -10.33 -13.71
CA ARG A 509 7.39 -10.56 -15.11
C ARG A 509 6.25 -11.10 -15.94
N THR A 510 5.48 -12.06 -15.43
CA THR A 510 4.33 -12.63 -16.16
C THR A 510 3.26 -11.57 -16.40
N THR A 511 2.94 -10.77 -15.38
CA THR A 511 1.96 -9.68 -15.52
C THR A 511 2.44 -8.63 -16.52
N GLU A 512 3.73 -8.28 -16.46
CA GLU A 512 4.35 -7.37 -17.41
C GLU A 512 4.29 -7.90 -18.85
N ASP A 513 4.60 -9.18 -19.04
CA ASP A 513 4.64 -9.83 -20.35
C ASP A 513 3.25 -9.97 -20.98
N GLU A 514 2.21 -10.20 -20.17
CA GLU A 514 0.82 -10.34 -20.62
C GLU A 514 0.11 -9.00 -20.87
N GLN A 515 0.32 -8.03 -19.98
CA GLN A 515 -0.50 -6.81 -19.96
C GLN A 515 0.24 -5.58 -20.50
N GLY A 516 1.57 -5.55 -20.35
CA GLY A 516 2.39 -4.34 -20.51
C GLY A 516 2.07 -3.27 -19.47
N THR A 517 3.08 -2.65 -18.85
CA THR A 517 2.86 -1.57 -17.86
C THR A 517 2.83 -0.15 -18.42
#